data_AF-A0A437JC36-F1
#
_entry.id   AF-A0A437JC36-F1
#
_cell.length_a   1.000
_cell.length_b   1.000
_cell.length_c   1.000
_cell.angle_alpha   90.00
_cell.angle_beta   90.00
_cell.angle_gamma   90.00
#
_symmetry.space_group_name_H-M   'P 1'
#
loop_
_entity.id
_entity.type
_entity.pdbx_description
1 polymer ?
#
loop_
_entity_poly.entity_id
_entity_poly.type
_entity_poly.pdbx_seq_one_letter_code
_entity_poly.pdbx_strand_id
1 'polypeptide(L)'
;MAITQKSIKILWSASGGLCAFPDCRQRLTFSEAGDFAPYTLGEMAHICGDQPGANRHNAAQTPQERDDYQNLILLCPTHHTLIDRAENEGRFPVEFLHQIKADHEAFVRLRLHAVPATDKQAIAREISPLLAANHQVWLNYGPLSDFARKNPNNDAAYAVWLSERLGTIVPNNRRIAEVLNEGVHAFTPAEQAIIADFQLHARSYERWVADEIAYEGVVRFPKAFAELIEETLHAST
;
A
#
# COMPACT_ATOMS: atom_id res chain seq x y z
N MET A 1 -34.68 1.66 -15.64
CA MET A 1 -34.26 0.30 -15.21
C MET A 1 -33.76 0.46 -13.79
N ALA A 2 -33.07 -0.53 -13.21
CA ALA A 2 -32.40 -0.34 -11.92
C ALA A 2 -30.88 -0.31 -12.15
N ILE A 3 -30.16 0.49 -11.36
CA ILE A 3 -28.70 0.53 -11.35
C ILE A 3 -28.16 -0.90 -11.15
N THR A 4 -27.28 -1.33 -12.06
CA THR A 4 -26.78 -2.72 -12.03
C THR A 4 -25.84 -2.95 -10.85
N GLN A 5 -25.75 -4.19 -10.36
CA GLN A 5 -24.80 -4.56 -9.31
C GLN A 5 -23.34 -4.25 -9.68
N LYS A 6 -23.00 -4.31 -10.98
CA LYS A 6 -21.68 -3.91 -11.48
C LYS A 6 -21.45 -2.41 -11.26
N SER A 7 -22.39 -1.57 -11.69
CA SER A 7 -22.33 -0.11 -11.51
C SER A 7 -22.23 0.28 -10.04
N ILE A 8 -23.03 -0.36 -9.17
CA ILE A 8 -23.00 -0.15 -7.72
C ILE A 8 -21.59 -0.45 -7.17
N LYS A 9 -21.04 -1.63 -7.45
CA LYS A 9 -19.71 -2.02 -6.94
C LYS A 9 -18.61 -1.07 -7.40
N ILE A 10 -18.62 -0.67 -8.68
CA ILE A 10 -17.64 0.28 -9.21
C ILE A 10 -17.78 1.63 -8.53
N LEU A 11 -19.00 2.18 -8.44
CA LEU A 11 -19.25 3.49 -7.84
C LEU A 11 -18.80 3.57 -6.38
N TRP A 12 -19.22 2.60 -5.56
CA TRP A 12 -18.90 2.59 -4.13
C TRP A 12 -17.41 2.36 -3.87
N SER A 13 -16.76 1.51 -4.67
CA SER A 13 -15.32 1.26 -4.60
C SER A 13 -14.51 2.49 -5.00
N ALA A 14 -14.84 3.10 -6.15
CA ALA A 14 -14.16 4.30 -6.66
C ALA A 14 -14.34 5.51 -5.74
N SER A 15 -15.48 5.61 -5.06
CA SER A 15 -15.77 6.68 -4.11
C SER A 15 -15.19 6.45 -2.71
N GLY A 16 -14.62 5.28 -2.43
CA GLY A 16 -14.07 4.93 -1.12
C GLY A 16 -15.08 4.95 0.02
N GLY A 17 -16.38 4.84 -0.28
CA GLY A 17 -17.46 5.02 0.70
C GLY A 17 -17.55 6.43 1.30
N LEU A 18 -17.07 7.46 0.60
CA LEU A 18 -17.11 8.85 1.01
C LEU A 18 -17.99 9.68 0.08
N CYS A 19 -18.61 10.74 0.60
CA CYS A 19 -19.34 11.73 -0.21
C CYS A 19 -18.40 12.44 -1.19
N ALA A 20 -18.77 12.43 -2.47
CA ALA A 20 -18.00 13.04 -3.55
C ALA A 20 -18.16 14.57 -3.68
N PHE A 21 -19.06 15.18 -2.89
CA PHE A 21 -19.19 16.64 -2.91
C PHE A 21 -17.93 17.30 -2.35
N PRO A 22 -17.45 18.41 -2.97
CA PRO A 22 -16.26 19.13 -2.50
C PRO A 22 -16.32 19.44 -1.00
N ASP A 23 -15.19 19.22 -0.32
CA ASP A 23 -14.97 19.46 1.12
C ASP A 23 -15.87 18.69 2.10
N CYS A 24 -16.81 17.85 1.63
CA CYS A 24 -17.67 17.05 2.52
C CYS A 24 -16.94 15.83 3.08
N ARG A 25 -16.53 14.90 2.20
CA ARG A 25 -15.84 13.64 2.55
C ARG A 25 -16.47 12.84 3.69
N GLN A 26 -17.78 13.02 3.93
CA GLN A 26 -18.49 12.30 4.98
C GLN A 26 -18.49 10.81 4.66
N ARG A 27 -18.24 9.98 5.67
CA ARG A 27 -18.34 8.52 5.57
C ARG A 27 -19.79 8.10 5.31
N LEU A 28 -19.98 7.23 4.33
CA LEU A 28 -21.28 6.79 3.82
C LEU A 28 -21.59 5.32 4.10
N THR A 29 -20.63 4.56 4.63
CA THR A 29 -20.81 3.15 5.03
C THR A 29 -20.42 2.98 6.50
N PHE A 30 -21.26 2.31 7.29
CA PHE A 30 -21.05 2.11 8.71
C PHE A 30 -21.10 0.62 9.03
N SER A 31 -19.92 -0.01 9.14
CA SER A 31 -19.77 -1.41 9.53
C SER A 31 -19.76 -1.61 11.04
N GLU A 32 -19.29 -0.61 11.79
CA GLU A 32 -19.20 -0.60 13.25
C GLU A 32 -20.23 0.40 13.80
N ALA A 33 -21.49 0.11 13.58
CA ALA A 33 -22.60 1.01 13.90
C ALA A 33 -23.06 0.93 15.38
N GLY A 34 -22.17 0.52 16.29
CA GLY A 34 -22.50 0.34 17.71
C GLY A 34 -23.63 -0.69 17.90
N ASP A 35 -24.71 -0.26 18.54
CA ASP A 35 -25.90 -1.08 18.78
C ASP A 35 -26.78 -1.29 17.53
N PHE A 36 -26.46 -0.65 16.40
CA PHE A 36 -27.20 -0.78 15.14
C PHE A 36 -26.56 -1.80 14.20
N ALA A 37 -27.39 -2.43 13.36
CA ALA A 37 -26.91 -3.26 12.26
C ALA A 37 -26.14 -2.41 11.23
N PRO A 38 -25.15 -2.97 10.51
CA PRO A 38 -24.43 -2.26 9.47
C PRO A 38 -25.35 -1.64 8.41
N TYR A 39 -25.07 -0.40 8.02
CA TYR A 39 -25.94 0.34 7.09
C TYR A 39 -25.15 1.26 6.15
N THR A 40 -25.81 1.64 5.05
CA THR A 40 -25.33 2.62 4.07
C THR A 40 -26.13 3.91 4.21
N LEU A 41 -25.43 5.03 4.35
CA LEU A 41 -26.01 6.37 4.34
C LEU A 41 -25.96 7.01 2.94
N GLY A 42 -25.01 6.59 2.10
CA GLY A 42 -24.79 7.17 0.78
C GLY A 42 -25.88 6.88 -0.24
N GLU A 43 -26.10 7.84 -1.13
CA GLU A 43 -27.08 7.78 -2.22
C GLU A 43 -26.36 7.86 -3.57
N MET A 44 -26.83 7.08 -4.53
CA MET A 44 -26.26 6.99 -5.89
C MET A 44 -27.03 7.94 -6.80
N ALA A 45 -26.59 9.20 -6.82
CA ALA A 45 -27.26 10.28 -7.52
C ALA A 45 -26.99 10.21 -9.03
N HIS A 46 -28.02 10.45 -9.84
CA HIS A 46 -27.87 10.61 -11.28
C HIS A 46 -27.34 12.00 -11.63
N ILE A 47 -26.25 12.05 -12.40
CA ILE A 47 -25.69 13.29 -12.95
C ILE A 47 -26.68 13.89 -13.95
N CYS A 48 -27.15 13.10 -14.91
CA CYS A 48 -28.31 13.43 -15.74
C CYS A 48 -29.54 12.70 -15.20
N GLY A 49 -30.57 13.44 -14.79
CA GLY A 49 -31.76 12.93 -14.10
C GLY A 49 -32.45 11.78 -14.84
N ASP A 50 -33.01 10.83 -14.08
CA ASP A 50 -33.47 9.54 -14.58
C ASP A 50 -34.84 9.58 -15.31
N GLN A 51 -35.65 10.61 -15.06
CA GLN A 51 -36.98 10.78 -15.69
C GLN A 51 -37.11 12.11 -16.42
N PRO A 52 -37.99 12.20 -17.45
CA PRO A 52 -38.38 13.49 -18.02
C PRO A 52 -38.88 14.45 -16.94
N GLY A 53 -38.36 15.68 -16.93
CA GLY A 53 -38.68 16.69 -15.92
C GLY A 53 -37.79 16.66 -14.67
N ALA A 54 -36.93 15.65 -14.51
CA ALA A 54 -35.84 15.70 -13.55
C ALA A 54 -34.74 16.66 -14.04
N ASN A 55 -33.99 17.23 -13.10
CA ASN A 55 -32.91 18.14 -13.43
C ASN A 55 -31.88 17.44 -14.34
N ARG A 56 -31.40 18.17 -15.35
CA ARG A 56 -30.38 17.77 -16.33
C ARG A 56 -30.79 16.53 -17.14
N HIS A 57 -32.07 16.20 -17.21
CA HIS A 57 -32.53 15.06 -17.97
C HIS A 57 -32.10 15.17 -19.44
N ASN A 58 -31.35 14.18 -19.91
CA ASN A 58 -30.97 14.08 -21.32
C ASN A 58 -31.86 13.05 -22.03
N ALA A 59 -32.69 13.51 -22.97
CA ALA A 59 -33.57 12.64 -23.76
C ALA A 59 -32.81 11.73 -24.74
N ALA A 60 -31.57 12.08 -25.09
CA ALA A 60 -30.72 11.26 -25.96
C ALA A 60 -30.04 10.10 -25.22
N GLN A 61 -30.00 10.10 -23.88
CA GLN A 61 -29.44 9.00 -23.11
C GLN A 61 -30.33 7.77 -23.20
N THR A 62 -29.72 6.66 -23.60
CA THR A 62 -30.34 5.34 -23.54
C THR A 62 -30.63 4.97 -22.07
N PRO A 63 -31.61 4.08 -21.84
CA PRO A 63 -31.88 3.56 -20.51
C PRO A 63 -30.65 2.90 -19.83
N GLN A 64 -29.72 2.34 -20.61
CA GLN A 64 -28.49 1.73 -20.12
C GLN A 64 -27.49 2.79 -19.65
N GLU A 65 -27.25 3.83 -20.45
CA GLU A 65 -26.35 4.94 -20.09
C GLU A 65 -26.84 5.69 -18.86
N ARG A 66 -28.16 5.80 -18.72
CA ARG A 66 -28.80 6.47 -17.60
C ARG A 66 -28.48 5.83 -16.25
N ASP A 67 -28.46 4.50 -16.20
CA ASP A 67 -28.17 3.72 -14.99
C ASP A 67 -26.69 3.26 -14.92
N ASP A 68 -25.84 3.75 -15.83
CA ASP A 68 -24.41 3.42 -15.86
C ASP A 68 -23.61 4.19 -14.80
N TYR A 69 -22.53 3.57 -14.33
CA TYR A 69 -21.58 4.19 -13.39
C TYR A 69 -21.07 5.57 -13.86
N GLN A 70 -20.92 5.77 -15.17
CA GLN A 70 -20.49 7.06 -15.73
C GLN A 70 -21.47 8.19 -15.41
N ASN A 71 -22.77 7.89 -15.34
CA ASN A 71 -23.84 8.85 -15.03
C ASN A 71 -24.16 8.94 -13.53
N LEU A 72 -23.38 8.28 -12.66
CA LEU A 72 -23.66 8.23 -11.22
C LEU A 72 -22.55 8.86 -10.38
N ILE A 73 -22.95 9.57 -9.32
CA ILE A 73 -22.06 10.13 -8.30
C ILE A 73 -22.56 9.74 -6.91
N LEU A 74 -21.64 9.37 -6.01
CA LEU A 74 -21.99 8.96 -4.65
C LEU A 74 -21.99 10.16 -3.71
N LEU A 75 -23.14 10.45 -3.09
CA LEU A 75 -23.33 11.62 -2.24
C LEU A 75 -23.96 11.25 -0.89
N CYS A 76 -23.78 12.10 0.13
CA CYS A 76 -24.62 12.02 1.33
C CYS A 76 -26.01 12.62 1.05
N PRO A 77 -27.04 12.30 1.86
CA PRO A 77 -28.40 12.76 1.61
C PRO A 77 -28.55 14.29 1.50
N THR A 78 -27.73 15.03 2.24
CA THR A 78 -27.69 16.50 2.18
C THR A 78 -27.25 16.99 0.79
N HIS A 79 -26.16 16.45 0.26
CA HIS A 79 -25.62 16.91 -1.04
C HIS A 79 -26.40 16.33 -2.21
N HIS A 80 -26.96 15.13 -2.10
CA HIS A 80 -27.88 14.61 -3.09
C HIS A 80 -29.12 15.52 -3.22
N THR A 81 -29.77 15.83 -2.09
CA THR A 81 -30.90 16.77 -2.07
C THR A 81 -30.51 18.14 -2.65
N LEU A 82 -29.30 18.63 -2.34
CA LEU A 82 -28.83 19.94 -2.82
C LEU A 82 -28.79 20.04 -4.34
N ILE A 83 -28.27 19.02 -5.04
CA ILE A 83 -28.10 19.03 -6.50
C ILE A 83 -29.40 18.75 -7.26
N ASP A 84 -30.38 18.14 -6.59
CA ASP A 84 -31.68 17.78 -7.17
C ASP A 84 -32.77 18.82 -6.92
N ARG A 85 -32.49 19.88 -6.15
CA ARG A 85 -33.35 21.06 -6.15
C ARG A 85 -33.33 21.75 -7.51
N ALA A 86 -34.49 21.86 -8.15
CA ALA A 86 -34.65 22.50 -9.46
C ALA A 86 -34.09 23.94 -9.47
N GLU A 87 -34.24 24.66 -8.35
CA GLU A 87 -33.70 26.02 -8.18
C GLU A 87 -32.17 26.07 -8.23
N ASN A 88 -31.50 24.95 -8.00
CA ASN A 88 -30.04 24.84 -7.99
C ASN A 88 -29.47 24.25 -9.27
N GLU A 89 -30.29 23.82 -10.24
CA GLU A 89 -29.83 23.13 -11.45
C GLU A 89 -28.74 23.92 -12.19
N GLY A 90 -28.92 25.24 -12.33
CA GLY A 90 -27.93 26.12 -12.96
C GLY A 90 -26.58 26.23 -12.22
N ARG A 91 -26.51 25.85 -10.94
CA ARG A 91 -25.27 25.80 -10.15
C ARG A 91 -24.59 24.44 -10.22
N PHE A 92 -25.33 23.41 -10.64
CA PHE A 92 -24.85 22.03 -10.73
C PHE A 92 -25.05 21.47 -12.15
N PRO A 93 -24.46 22.10 -13.18
CA PRO A 93 -24.53 21.58 -14.53
C PRO A 93 -23.81 20.21 -14.63
N VAL A 94 -24.13 19.45 -15.68
CA VAL A 94 -23.61 18.08 -15.91
C VAL A 94 -22.09 18.04 -15.85
N GLU A 95 -21.43 19.02 -16.48
CA GLU A 95 -19.97 19.13 -16.54
C GLU A 95 -19.36 19.31 -15.15
N PHE A 96 -20.00 20.10 -14.28
CA PHE A 96 -19.53 20.29 -12.90
C PHE A 96 -19.67 19.01 -12.08
N LEU A 97 -20.78 18.29 -12.21
CA LEU A 97 -21.01 17.04 -11.50
C LEU A 97 -20.02 15.93 -11.94
N HIS A 98 -19.71 15.86 -13.24
CA HIS A 98 -18.64 14.99 -13.74
C HIS A 98 -17.27 15.40 -13.20
N GLN A 99 -16.97 16.70 -13.14
CA GLN A 99 -15.71 17.20 -12.61
C GLN A 99 -15.51 16.80 -11.14
N ILE A 100 -16.49 17.06 -10.27
CA ILE A 100 -16.36 16.71 -8.84
C ILE A 100 -16.28 15.20 -8.62
N LYS A 101 -16.97 14.38 -9.44
CA LYS A 101 -16.83 12.93 -9.45
C LYS A 101 -15.38 12.53 -9.78
N ALA A 102 -14.83 13.07 -10.88
CA ALA A 102 -13.48 12.76 -11.32
C ALA A 102 -12.43 13.18 -10.28
N ASP A 103 -12.56 14.36 -9.69
CA ASP A 103 -11.67 14.87 -8.66
C ASP A 103 -11.72 14.01 -7.39
N HIS A 104 -12.92 13.62 -6.96
CA HIS A 104 -13.11 12.75 -5.80
C HIS A 104 -12.50 11.36 -6.01
N GLU A 105 -12.77 10.73 -7.16
CA GLU A 105 -12.22 9.41 -7.47
C GLU A 105 -10.70 9.46 -7.64
N ALA A 106 -10.14 10.56 -8.17
CA ALA A 106 -8.71 10.79 -8.18
C ALA A 106 -8.13 10.93 -6.77
N PHE A 107 -8.80 11.66 -5.88
CA PHE A 107 -8.43 11.77 -4.47
C PHE A 107 -8.42 10.40 -3.76
N VAL A 108 -9.48 9.60 -3.94
CA VAL A 108 -9.57 8.25 -3.35
C VAL A 108 -8.47 7.36 -3.91
N ARG A 109 -8.29 7.33 -5.23
CA ARG A 109 -7.23 6.54 -5.89
C ARG A 109 -5.85 6.93 -5.38
N LEU A 110 -5.55 8.22 -5.27
CA LEU A 110 -4.28 8.70 -4.74
C LEU A 110 -4.05 8.24 -3.30
N ARG A 111 -5.08 8.17 -2.45
CA ARG A 111 -4.92 7.72 -1.06
C ARG A 111 -4.83 6.20 -0.91
N LEU A 112 -5.51 5.44 -1.76
CA LEU A 112 -5.41 3.98 -1.77
C LEU A 112 -4.08 3.49 -2.34
N HIS A 113 -3.51 4.23 -3.30
CA HIS A 113 -2.20 3.96 -3.89
C HIS A 113 -1.08 4.83 -3.31
N ALA A 114 -1.37 5.69 -2.33
CA ALA A 114 -0.34 6.37 -1.56
C ALA A 114 0.38 5.29 -0.77
N VAL A 115 1.53 4.85 -1.29
CA VAL A 115 2.61 4.40 -0.42
C VAL A 115 2.82 5.57 0.54
N PRO A 116 2.69 5.38 1.87
CA PRO A 116 3.11 6.41 2.80
C PRO A 116 4.48 6.91 2.31
N ALA A 117 4.75 8.21 2.39
CA ALA A 117 6.12 8.66 2.28
C ALA A 117 6.87 8.04 3.47
N THR A 118 7.32 6.79 3.31
CA THR A 118 8.12 6.09 4.29
C THR A 118 9.44 6.81 4.23
N ASP A 119 9.59 7.78 5.13
CA ASP A 119 10.85 8.48 5.26
C ASP A 119 11.94 7.46 5.58
N LYS A 120 13.17 7.87 5.30
CA LYS A 120 14.37 7.05 5.51
C LYS A 120 14.41 6.46 6.93
N GLN A 121 13.83 7.16 7.90
CA GLN A 121 13.80 6.75 9.30
C GLN A 121 12.80 5.62 9.59
N ALA A 122 11.60 5.67 9.03
CA ALA A 122 10.63 4.60 9.12
C ALA A 122 11.17 3.30 8.49
N ILE A 123 11.86 3.41 7.34
CA ILE A 123 12.56 2.29 6.70
C ILE A 123 13.62 1.71 7.66
N ALA A 124 14.46 2.57 8.24
CA ALA A 124 15.51 2.13 9.16
C ALA A 124 14.94 1.44 10.41
N ARG A 125 13.82 1.92 10.97
CA ARG A 125 13.15 1.31 12.13
C ARG A 125 12.61 -0.09 11.82
N GLU A 126 12.17 -0.34 10.59
CA GLU A 126 11.72 -1.66 10.17
C GLU A 126 12.90 -2.64 9.92
N ILE A 127 13.97 -2.15 9.30
CA ILE A 127 15.16 -2.96 8.98
C ILE A 127 15.98 -3.32 10.22
N SER A 128 16.08 -2.41 11.19
CA SER A 128 16.91 -2.59 12.40
C SER A 128 16.68 -3.91 13.16
N PRO A 129 15.45 -4.31 13.52
CA PRO A 129 15.23 -5.57 14.22
C PRO A 129 15.60 -6.81 13.37
N LEU A 130 15.45 -6.74 12.05
CA LEU A 130 15.82 -7.83 11.14
C LEU A 130 17.34 -8.02 11.08
N LEU A 131 18.10 -6.91 10.99
CA LEU A 131 19.56 -6.94 11.05
C LEU A 131 20.05 -7.45 12.40
N ALA A 132 19.44 -7.01 13.50
CA ALA A 132 19.77 -7.49 14.84
C ALA A 132 19.56 -9.00 14.98
N ALA A 133 18.43 -9.53 14.50
CA ALA A 133 18.15 -10.96 14.50
C ALA A 133 19.18 -11.75 13.68
N ASN A 134 19.49 -11.28 12.46
CA ASN A 134 20.52 -11.90 11.60
C ASN A 134 21.88 -11.92 12.29
N HIS A 135 22.26 -10.82 12.92
CA HIS A 135 23.52 -10.71 13.63
C HIS A 135 23.61 -11.67 14.81
N GLN A 136 22.54 -11.80 15.62
CA GLN A 136 22.51 -12.74 16.74
C GLN A 136 22.62 -14.19 16.27
N VAL A 137 21.93 -14.57 15.20
CA VAL A 137 22.06 -15.91 14.61
C VAL A 137 23.49 -16.17 14.13
N TRP A 138 24.09 -15.22 13.42
CA TRP A 138 25.45 -15.34 12.93
C TRP A 138 26.47 -15.49 14.07
N LEU A 139 26.35 -14.69 15.12
CA LEU A 139 27.24 -14.74 16.29
C LEU A 139 27.14 -16.07 17.04
N ASN A 140 25.93 -16.60 17.23
CA ASN A 140 25.71 -17.78 18.05
C ASN A 140 25.92 -19.09 17.29
N TYR A 141 25.58 -19.14 16.00
CA TYR A 141 25.54 -20.39 15.22
C TYR A 141 26.36 -20.36 13.93
N GLY A 142 26.87 -19.19 13.53
CA GLY A 142 27.69 -19.07 12.32
C GLY A 142 29.00 -19.87 12.41
N PRO A 143 29.71 -20.04 11.28
CA PRO A 143 30.90 -20.91 11.19
C PRO A 143 32.07 -20.47 12.08
N LEU A 144 32.08 -19.20 12.52
CA LEU A 144 33.10 -18.66 13.42
C LEU A 144 32.61 -18.48 14.87
N SER A 145 31.38 -18.88 15.17
CA SER A 145 30.79 -18.79 16.52
C SER A 145 31.53 -19.65 17.53
N ASP A 146 31.38 -19.31 18.81
CA ASP A 146 31.90 -20.15 19.90
C ASP A 146 31.27 -21.55 19.88
N PHE A 147 30.00 -21.66 19.48
CA PHE A 147 29.31 -22.94 19.32
C PHE A 147 29.98 -23.81 18.27
N ALA A 148 30.29 -23.26 17.08
CA ALA A 148 30.98 -23.97 16.02
C ALA A 148 32.42 -24.36 16.42
N ARG A 149 33.16 -23.44 17.06
CA ARG A 149 34.54 -23.69 17.52
C ARG A 149 34.63 -24.80 18.56
N LYS A 150 33.65 -24.89 19.47
CA LYS A 150 33.56 -25.95 20.49
C LYS A 150 33.15 -27.30 19.91
N ASN A 151 32.55 -27.33 18.72
CA ASN A 151 32.00 -28.52 18.08
C ASN A 151 32.54 -28.69 16.64
N PRO A 152 33.87 -28.84 16.44
CA PRO A 152 34.44 -29.01 15.10
C PRO A 152 33.98 -30.33 14.47
N ASN A 153 33.70 -30.33 13.16
CA ASN A 153 33.24 -31.50 12.39
C ASN A 153 32.01 -32.21 12.98
N ASN A 154 31.09 -31.44 13.59
CA ASN A 154 29.88 -31.97 14.20
C ASN A 154 28.67 -31.70 13.29
N ASP A 155 28.08 -32.76 12.74
CA ASP A 155 26.94 -32.67 11.82
C ASP A 155 25.69 -32.07 12.46
N ALA A 156 25.46 -32.31 13.76
CA ALA A 156 24.34 -31.72 14.48
C ALA A 156 24.53 -30.20 14.66
N ALA A 157 25.74 -29.75 14.97
CA ALA A 157 26.06 -28.33 15.05
C ALA A 157 25.92 -27.65 13.68
N TYR A 158 26.33 -28.33 12.61
CA TYR A 158 26.14 -27.86 11.24
C TYR A 158 24.66 -27.79 10.86
N ALA A 159 23.84 -28.79 11.23
CA ALA A 159 22.41 -28.79 10.98
C ALA A 159 21.68 -27.63 11.67
N VAL A 160 22.09 -27.27 12.89
CA VAL A 160 21.57 -26.07 13.58
C VAL A 160 21.88 -24.81 12.76
N TRP A 161 23.14 -24.64 12.32
CA TRP A 161 23.51 -23.52 11.46
C TRP A 161 22.68 -23.46 10.16
N LEU A 162 22.47 -24.60 9.50
CA LEU A 162 21.63 -24.69 8.31
C LEU A 162 20.18 -24.26 8.57
N SER A 163 19.59 -24.72 9.68
CA SER A 163 18.22 -24.35 10.06
C SER A 163 18.12 -22.86 10.34
N GLU A 164 19.05 -22.30 11.11
CA GLU A 164 19.02 -20.91 11.54
C GLU A 164 19.23 -19.93 10.38
N ARG A 165 20.13 -20.23 9.43
CA ARG A 165 20.31 -19.38 8.26
C ARG A 165 19.10 -19.41 7.30
N LEU A 166 18.45 -20.56 7.17
CA LEU A 166 17.25 -20.73 6.34
C LEU A 166 15.98 -20.14 6.98
N GLY A 167 15.89 -20.22 8.31
CA GLY A 167 14.74 -19.73 9.09
C GLY A 167 14.80 -18.25 9.43
N THR A 168 16.00 -17.67 9.55
CA THR A 168 16.19 -16.29 10.01
C THR A 168 16.90 -15.43 8.97
N ILE A 169 18.14 -15.76 8.60
CA ILE A 169 18.99 -14.86 7.78
C ILE A 169 18.40 -14.64 6.39
N VAL A 170 18.07 -15.72 5.68
CA VAL A 170 17.55 -15.62 4.30
C VAL A 170 16.19 -14.89 4.26
N PRO A 171 15.16 -15.27 5.06
CA PRO A 171 13.89 -14.54 5.08
C PRO A 171 14.04 -13.07 5.46
N ASN A 172 14.88 -12.75 6.44
CA ASN A 172 15.12 -11.36 6.84
C ASN A 172 15.82 -10.57 5.74
N ASN A 173 16.82 -11.16 5.06
CA ASN A 173 17.48 -10.51 3.93
C ASN A 173 16.50 -10.19 2.79
N ARG A 174 15.56 -11.11 2.48
CA ARG A 174 14.48 -10.86 1.51
C ARG A 174 13.60 -9.71 1.95
N ARG A 175 13.13 -9.73 3.22
CA ARG A 175 12.28 -8.66 3.74
C ARG A 175 12.97 -7.30 3.70
N ILE A 176 14.24 -7.22 4.09
CA ILE A 176 15.01 -5.98 4.01
C ILE A 176 15.09 -5.49 2.55
N ALA A 177 15.35 -6.39 1.59
CA ALA A 177 15.41 -6.02 0.18
C ALA A 177 14.05 -5.50 -0.36
N GLU A 178 12.93 -6.10 0.06
CA GLU A 178 11.57 -5.64 -0.26
C GLU A 178 11.32 -4.22 0.26
N VAL A 179 11.57 -3.98 1.55
CA VAL A 179 11.38 -2.67 2.19
C VAL A 179 12.22 -1.59 1.50
N LEU A 180 13.47 -1.90 1.14
CA LEU A 180 14.34 -0.98 0.42
C LEU A 180 13.84 -0.66 -0.99
N ASN A 181 13.23 -1.63 -1.68
CA ASN A 181 12.65 -1.42 -3.00
C ASN A 181 11.37 -0.58 -2.92
N GLU A 182 10.51 -0.83 -1.93
CA GLU A 182 9.30 -0.04 -1.66
C GLU A 182 9.65 1.42 -1.34
N GLY A 183 10.75 1.63 -0.61
CA GLY A 183 11.25 2.94 -0.18
C GLY A 183 12.38 3.54 -1.01
N VAL A 184 12.56 3.12 -2.27
CA VAL A 184 13.74 3.50 -3.09
C VAL A 184 13.93 5.03 -3.21
N HIS A 185 12.85 5.80 -3.21
CA HIS A 185 12.92 7.26 -3.33
C HIS A 185 13.32 7.98 -2.03
N ALA A 186 13.41 7.28 -0.90
CA ALA A 186 13.76 7.85 0.39
C ALA A 186 15.27 8.06 0.59
N PHE A 187 16.11 7.46 -0.26
CA PHE A 187 17.56 7.48 -0.14
C PHE A 187 18.22 8.30 -1.26
N THR A 188 19.31 8.97 -0.92
CA THR A 188 20.13 9.73 -1.86
C THR A 188 20.84 8.81 -2.86
N PRO A 189 21.32 9.33 -4.01
CA PRO A 189 22.09 8.52 -4.97
C PRO A 189 23.34 7.85 -4.38
N ALA A 190 24.00 8.48 -3.40
CA ALA A 190 25.16 7.89 -2.72
C ALA A 190 24.77 6.70 -1.83
N GLU A 191 23.65 6.81 -1.12
CA GLU A 191 23.11 5.74 -0.27
C GLU A 191 22.53 4.60 -1.11
N GLN A 192 22.01 4.90 -2.30
CA GLN A 192 21.54 3.88 -3.25
C GLN A 192 22.66 2.92 -3.70
N ALA A 193 23.90 3.39 -3.78
CA ALA A 193 25.04 2.49 -4.05
C ALA A 193 25.24 1.49 -2.90
N ILE A 194 25.14 1.95 -1.64
CA ILE A 194 25.24 1.10 -0.44
C ILE A 194 24.09 0.08 -0.38
N ILE A 195 22.87 0.52 -0.74
CA ILE A 195 21.70 -0.35 -0.84
C ILE A 195 21.90 -1.42 -1.91
N ALA A 196 22.42 -1.06 -3.09
CA ALA A 196 22.69 -2.01 -4.15
C ALA A 196 23.71 -3.09 -3.72
N ASP A 197 24.74 -2.70 -2.95
CA ASP A 197 25.70 -3.65 -2.38
C ASP A 197 25.02 -4.64 -1.43
N PHE A 198 24.12 -4.17 -0.56
CA PHE A 198 23.36 -5.06 0.32
C PHE A 198 22.45 -6.00 -0.47
N GLN A 199 21.74 -5.49 -1.48
CA GLN A 199 20.88 -6.32 -2.32
C GLN A 199 21.67 -7.38 -3.09
N LEU A 200 22.89 -7.06 -3.54
CA LEU A 200 23.78 -8.02 -4.17
C LEU A 200 24.28 -9.08 -3.17
N HIS A 201 24.63 -8.66 -1.95
CA HIS A 201 24.93 -9.58 -0.85
C HIS A 201 23.75 -10.53 -0.58
N ALA A 202 22.55 -10.00 -0.36
CA ALA A 202 21.36 -10.78 -0.05
C ALA A 202 21.08 -11.85 -1.13
N ARG A 203 21.07 -11.44 -2.41
CA ARG A 203 20.84 -12.37 -3.53
C ARG A 203 21.95 -13.41 -3.67
N SER A 204 23.22 -13.01 -3.61
CA SER A 204 24.33 -13.97 -3.76
C SER A 204 24.40 -14.95 -2.58
N TYR A 205 24.16 -14.48 -1.35
CA TYR A 205 24.09 -15.32 -0.17
C TYR A 205 22.96 -16.35 -0.27
N GLU A 206 21.76 -15.91 -0.67
CA GLU A 206 20.62 -16.81 -0.84
C GLU A 206 20.86 -17.88 -1.91
N ARG A 207 21.43 -17.49 -3.06
CA ARG A 207 21.80 -18.44 -4.13
C ARG A 207 22.82 -19.47 -3.66
N TRP A 208 23.78 -19.07 -2.81
CA TRP A 208 24.72 -20.01 -2.20
C TRP A 208 24.04 -20.94 -1.19
N VAL A 209 23.12 -20.41 -0.37
CA VAL A 209 22.34 -21.24 0.56
C VAL A 209 21.47 -22.26 -0.18
N ALA A 210 21.02 -21.92 -1.39
CA ALA A 210 20.28 -22.80 -2.31
C ALA A 210 21.18 -23.70 -3.18
N ASP A 211 22.48 -23.75 -2.91
CA ASP A 211 23.49 -24.53 -3.67
C ASP A 211 23.57 -24.19 -5.18
N GLU A 212 23.10 -23.01 -5.60
CA GLU A 212 23.14 -22.57 -6.99
C GLU A 212 24.51 -22.00 -7.40
N ILE A 213 25.29 -21.51 -6.43
CA ILE A 213 26.62 -20.95 -6.63
C ILE A 213 27.60 -21.45 -5.57
N ALA A 214 28.89 -21.49 -5.92
CA ALA A 214 29.96 -21.79 -4.97
C ALA A 214 30.17 -20.62 -3.98
N TYR A 215 30.80 -20.91 -2.84
CA TYR A 215 31.02 -19.92 -1.78
C TYR A 215 31.87 -18.73 -2.25
N GLU A 216 32.77 -18.92 -3.20
CA GLU A 216 33.59 -17.89 -3.83
C GLU A 216 32.75 -16.83 -4.57
N GLY A 217 31.52 -17.19 -4.98
CA GLY A 217 30.56 -16.30 -5.61
C GLY A 217 29.73 -15.47 -4.64
N VAL A 218 29.88 -15.67 -3.32
CA VAL A 218 29.11 -14.95 -2.30
C VAL A 218 29.73 -13.57 -2.06
N VAL A 219 28.92 -12.53 -2.26
CA VAL A 219 29.31 -11.17 -1.87
C VAL A 219 29.14 -11.03 -0.37
N ARG A 220 30.14 -10.46 0.31
CA ARG A 220 30.12 -10.29 1.77
C ARG A 220 29.12 -9.21 2.18
N PHE A 221 28.61 -9.33 3.41
CA PHE A 221 27.74 -8.33 3.99
C PHE A 221 28.45 -6.96 4.02
N PRO A 222 27.85 -5.89 3.46
CA PRO A 222 28.47 -4.57 3.42
C PRO A 222 28.33 -3.86 4.75
N LYS A 223 29.46 -3.59 5.42
CA LYS A 223 29.50 -2.86 6.70
C LYS A 223 28.83 -1.47 6.60
N ALA A 224 29.07 -0.78 5.48
CA ALA A 224 28.48 0.53 5.18
C ALA A 224 26.93 0.51 5.19
N PHE A 225 26.30 -0.62 4.88
CA PHE A 225 24.84 -0.73 4.94
C PHE A 225 24.34 -0.76 6.39
N ALA A 226 25.00 -1.51 7.28
CA ALA A 226 24.64 -1.49 8.70
C ALA A 226 24.84 -0.09 9.31
N GLU A 227 25.96 0.56 8.99
CA GLU A 227 26.27 1.93 9.42
C GLU A 227 25.21 2.92 8.91
N LEU A 228 24.81 2.84 7.64
CA LEU A 228 23.75 3.67 7.07
C LEU A 228 22.43 3.55 7.84
N ILE A 229 22.02 2.32 8.18
CA ILE A 229 20.78 2.09 8.92
C ILE A 229 20.88 2.64 10.35
N GLU A 230 22.01 2.40 11.03
CA GLU A 230 22.26 2.89 12.39
C GLU A 230 22.28 4.43 12.45
N GLU A 231 23.05 5.10 11.58
CA GLU A 231 23.10 6.56 11.47
C GLU A 231 21.71 7.17 11.24
N THR A 232 20.92 6.54 10.38
CA THR A 232 19.55 7.00 10.06
C THR A 232 18.62 6.93 11.28
N LEU A 233 18.80 5.96 12.18
CA LEU A 233 18.03 5.89 13.43
C LEU A 233 18.43 6.99 14.41
N HIS A 234 19.72 7.34 14.46
CA HIS A 234 20.27 8.32 15.41
C HIS A 234 20.17 9.77 14.94
N ALA A 235 19.91 10.03 13.65
CA ALA A 235 19.80 11.38 13.11
C ALA A 235 18.56 12.20 13.57
N SER A 236 17.75 11.72 14.52
CA SER A 236 16.58 12.43 15.06
C SER A 236 16.58 12.60 16.58
N THR A 237 17.73 12.43 17.23
CA THR A 237 17.99 12.88 18.61
C THR A 237 18.88 14.10 18.60
#